data_AF-A0AAE5S5E3-F1
#
_entry.id   AF-A0AAE5S5E3-F1
#
_cell.length_a   1.000
_cell.length_b   1.000
_cell.length_c   1.000
_cell.angle_alpha   90.00
_cell.angle_beta   90.00
_cell.angle_gamma   90.00
#
_symmetry.space_group_name_H-M   'P 1'
#
loop_
_entity.id
_entity.type
_entity.pdbx_description
1 polymer ?
#
loop_
_entity_poly.entity_id
_entity_poly.type
_entity_poly.pdbx_seq_one_letter_code
_entity_poly.pdbx_strand_id
1 'polypeptide(L)'
;MKSLFTTVLACCSLSALTIHASAQPSSPEGMYRTHAQNYKDMVLATCIASAYKFSANVGTDAGSSVTALREWANYDWEKSPEKPREFVDNYLARDYTNPLVESEIKGVKFDLLKCLDLYHSKELDAQTKKAVINPTHTDVQDYKRP
;
A
#
# COMPACT_ATOMS: atom_id res chain seq x y z
N MET A 1 28.87 59.34 -44.40
CA MET A 1 28.36 59.95 -43.15
C MET A 1 27.46 58.96 -42.44
N LYS A 2 27.78 58.71 -41.16
CA LYS A 2 26.94 58.17 -40.07
C LYS A 2 26.38 56.75 -40.18
N SER A 3 27.16 55.87 -39.56
CA SER A 3 26.75 54.63 -38.88
C SER A 3 25.58 54.86 -37.92
N LEU A 4 24.66 53.88 -37.86
CA LEU A 4 23.70 53.69 -36.77
C LEU A 4 23.74 52.22 -36.35
N PHE A 5 24.56 51.93 -35.34
CA PHE A 5 24.50 50.67 -34.60
C PHE A 5 23.29 50.73 -33.65
N THR A 6 22.31 49.87 -33.86
CA THR A 6 21.18 49.69 -32.94
C THR A 6 21.54 48.56 -31.98
N THR A 7 21.89 48.89 -30.74
CA THR A 7 22.16 47.89 -29.68
C THR A 7 20.83 47.40 -29.12
N VAL A 8 20.45 46.15 -29.40
CA VAL A 8 19.29 45.50 -28.79
C VAL A 8 19.72 44.93 -27.44
N LEU A 9 19.24 45.52 -26.35
CA LEU A 9 19.46 45.02 -25.00
C LEU A 9 18.42 43.91 -24.72
N ALA A 10 18.83 42.65 -24.86
CA ALA A 10 17.98 41.51 -24.51
C ALA A 10 17.92 41.37 -22.97
N CYS A 11 16.77 41.73 -22.39
CA CYS A 11 16.49 41.53 -20.98
C CYS A 11 16.03 40.09 -20.76
N CYS A 12 16.92 39.20 -20.31
CA CYS A 12 16.54 37.87 -19.85
C CYS A 12 15.87 37.97 -18.47
N SER A 13 14.54 37.98 -18.43
CA SER A 13 13.78 37.80 -17.21
C SER A 13 14.01 36.37 -16.68
N LEU A 14 14.74 36.24 -15.57
CA LEU A 14 14.79 34.98 -14.82
C LEU A 14 13.42 34.75 -14.18
N SER A 15 12.59 33.95 -14.83
CA SER A 15 11.40 33.37 -14.22
C SER A 15 11.87 32.35 -13.18
N ALA A 16 11.86 32.73 -11.90
CA ALA A 16 12.09 31.79 -10.82
C ALA A 16 11.00 30.70 -10.87
N LEU A 17 11.37 29.50 -11.30
CA LEU A 17 10.52 28.32 -11.15
C LEU A 17 10.40 28.04 -9.66
N THR A 18 9.29 28.46 -9.05
CA THR A 18 8.92 28.00 -7.71
C THR A 18 8.58 26.52 -7.80
N ILE A 19 9.59 25.67 -7.70
CA ILE A 19 9.41 24.25 -7.45
C ILE A 19 8.82 24.17 -6.04
N HIS A 20 7.49 24.06 -5.96
CA HIS A 20 6.84 23.73 -4.70
C HIS A 20 7.27 22.31 -4.37
N ALA A 21 8.18 22.15 -3.41
CA ALA A 21 8.36 20.88 -2.75
C ALA A 21 6.98 20.47 -2.22
N SER A 22 6.40 19.38 -2.74
CA SER A 22 5.18 18.83 -2.16
C SER A 22 5.52 18.46 -0.72
N ALA A 23 5.11 19.27 0.25
CA ALA A 23 5.19 18.90 1.64
C ALA A 23 4.43 17.57 1.78
N GLN A 24 5.15 16.50 2.09
CA GLN A 24 4.53 15.20 2.35
C GLN A 24 3.46 15.42 3.44
N PRO A 25 2.28 14.79 3.31
CA PRO A 25 1.25 14.93 4.34
C PRO A 25 1.83 14.57 5.71
N SER A 26 1.51 15.34 6.75
CA SER A 26 1.84 14.98 8.13
C SER A 26 0.97 13.85 8.67
N SER A 27 -0.02 13.41 7.89
CA SER A 27 -0.93 12.30 8.18
C SER A 27 -0.50 11.02 7.46
N PRO A 28 -0.96 9.84 7.93
CA PRO A 28 -0.72 8.58 7.24
C PRO A 28 -1.17 8.63 5.77
N GLU A 29 -0.31 8.14 4.89
CA GLU A 29 -0.61 8.12 3.44
C GLU A 29 -1.81 7.25 3.07
N GLY A 30 -2.23 6.33 3.94
CA GLY A 30 -3.37 5.44 3.70
C GLY A 30 -4.63 6.22 3.32
N MET A 31 -4.87 7.40 3.91
CA MET A 31 -6.03 8.23 3.57
C MET A 31 -6.00 8.75 2.12
N TYR A 32 -4.82 8.83 1.50
CA TYR A 32 -4.59 9.33 0.14
C TYR A 32 -4.39 8.22 -0.90
N ARG A 33 -4.27 6.96 -0.48
CA ARG A 33 -4.24 5.80 -1.37
C ARG A 33 -5.65 5.44 -1.80
N THR A 34 -5.77 4.71 -2.91
CA THR A 34 -7.08 4.24 -3.33
C THR A 34 -7.63 3.20 -2.37
N HIS A 35 -8.95 3.09 -2.26
CA HIS A 35 -9.60 2.06 -1.46
C HIS A 35 -9.12 0.65 -1.86
N ALA A 36 -8.90 0.41 -3.15
CA ALA A 36 -8.35 -0.86 -3.63
C ALA A 36 -6.92 -1.13 -3.13
N GLN A 37 -6.06 -0.10 -3.08
CA GLN A 37 -4.72 -0.23 -2.51
C GLN A 37 -4.80 -0.52 -1.01
N ASN A 38 -5.58 0.26 -0.26
CA ASN A 38 -5.76 0.06 1.17
C ASN A 38 -6.36 -1.32 1.51
N TYR A 39 -7.25 -1.86 0.67
CA TYR A 39 -7.77 -3.21 0.84
C TYR A 39 -6.68 -4.27 0.69
N LYS A 40 -5.82 -4.16 -0.32
CA LYS A 40 -4.67 -5.08 -0.49
C LYS A 40 -3.66 -4.93 0.65
N ASP A 41 -3.38 -3.70 1.08
CA ASP A 41 -2.52 -3.40 2.23
C ASP A 41 -3.10 -4.02 3.52
N MET A 42 -4.42 -3.94 3.72
CA MET A 42 -5.13 -4.53 4.85
C MET A 42 -4.99 -6.05 4.87
N VAL A 43 -5.13 -6.70 3.70
CA VAL A 43 -4.97 -8.16 3.58
C VAL A 43 -3.52 -8.58 3.85
N LEU A 44 -2.53 -7.83 3.33
CA LEU A 44 -1.11 -8.06 3.63
C LEU A 44 -0.83 -7.92 5.13
N ALA A 45 -1.30 -6.85 5.76
CA ALA A 45 -1.15 -6.64 7.21
C ALA A 45 -1.84 -7.75 8.02
N THR A 46 -2.99 -8.25 7.56
CA THR A 46 -3.67 -9.40 8.18
C THR A 46 -2.83 -10.68 8.07
N CYS A 47 -2.16 -10.89 6.94
CA CYS A 47 -1.27 -12.03 6.74
C CYS A 47 -0.08 -11.97 7.70
N ILE A 48 0.60 -10.82 7.78
CA ILE A 48 1.74 -10.60 8.67
C ILE A 48 1.33 -10.78 10.13
N ALA A 49 0.20 -10.19 10.54
CA ALA A 49 -0.32 -10.37 11.89
C ALA A 49 -0.61 -11.84 12.23
N SER A 50 -1.09 -12.62 11.25
CA SER A 50 -1.40 -14.04 11.44
C SER A 50 -0.14 -14.92 11.48
N ALA A 51 0.82 -14.66 10.59
CA ALA A 51 2.12 -15.32 10.54
C ALA A 51 2.91 -15.14 11.85
N TYR A 52 2.89 -13.91 12.39
CA TYR A 52 3.65 -13.52 13.57
C TYR A 52 2.77 -13.33 14.81
N LYS A 53 1.62 -14.02 14.88
CA LYS A 53 0.61 -13.83 15.96
C LYS A 53 1.13 -14.02 17.39
N PHE A 54 2.23 -14.75 17.56
CA PHE A 54 2.88 -14.99 18.86
C PHE A 54 4.04 -14.02 19.14
N SER A 55 4.40 -13.16 18.20
CA SER A 55 5.34 -12.05 18.42
C SER A 55 4.58 -10.86 18.99
N ALA A 56 4.86 -10.51 20.24
CA ALA A 56 4.18 -9.40 20.92
C ALA A 56 4.36 -8.06 20.18
N ASN A 57 5.50 -7.83 19.53
CA ASN A 57 5.75 -6.60 18.80
C ASN A 57 5.16 -6.66 17.38
N VAL A 58 5.50 -7.70 16.61
CA VAL A 58 5.14 -7.76 15.18
C VAL A 58 3.65 -8.03 14.99
N GLY A 59 3.11 -9.01 15.73
CA GLY A 59 1.68 -9.36 15.64
C GLY A 59 0.78 -8.20 16.06
N THR A 60 1.14 -7.51 17.15
CA THR A 60 0.38 -6.35 17.65
C THR A 60 0.44 -5.15 16.73
N ASP A 61 1.63 -4.81 16.21
CA ASP A 61 1.81 -3.67 15.32
C ASP A 61 1.09 -3.87 13.97
N ALA A 62 1.26 -5.05 13.35
CA ALA A 62 0.56 -5.40 12.12
C ALA A 62 -0.96 -5.47 12.35
N GLY A 63 -1.41 -6.07 13.45
CA GLY A 63 -2.84 -6.12 13.81
C GLY A 63 -3.47 -4.75 14.05
N SER A 64 -2.72 -3.82 14.65
CA SER A 64 -3.15 -2.43 14.82
C SER A 64 -3.26 -1.71 13.47
N SER A 65 -2.32 -1.96 12.57
CA SER A 65 -2.35 -1.44 11.19
C SER A 65 -3.58 -1.93 10.40
N VAL A 66 -4.01 -3.19 10.58
CA VAL A 66 -5.25 -3.71 10.00
C VAL A 66 -6.47 -2.88 10.42
N THR A 67 -6.52 -2.42 11.67
CA THR A 67 -7.65 -1.64 12.18
C THR A 67 -7.72 -0.27 11.51
N ALA A 68 -6.58 0.41 11.31
CA ALA A 68 -6.54 1.67 10.58
C ALA A 68 -6.94 1.51 9.10
N LEU A 69 -6.44 0.46 8.44
CA LEU A 69 -6.71 0.23 7.02
C LEU A 69 -8.16 -0.17 6.74
N ARG A 70 -8.87 -0.78 7.70
CA ARG A 70 -10.31 -1.09 7.56
C ARG A 70 -11.14 0.15 7.33
N GLU A 71 -10.81 1.25 8.01
CA GLU A 71 -11.50 2.53 7.85
C GLU A 71 -11.29 3.10 6.43
N TRP A 72 -10.09 2.98 5.88
CA TRP A 72 -9.72 3.60 4.60
C TRP A 72 -9.91 2.71 3.37
N ALA A 73 -10.21 1.43 3.54
CA ALA A 73 -10.35 0.46 2.45
C ALA A 73 -11.75 0.43 1.82
N ASN A 74 -12.75 1.06 2.44
CA ASN A 74 -14.13 1.21 1.95
C ASN A 74 -14.65 -0.03 1.19
N TYR A 75 -14.87 -1.13 1.91
CA TYR A 75 -15.26 -2.40 1.30
C TYR A 75 -16.50 -3.00 1.95
N ASP A 76 -17.24 -3.76 1.17
CA ASP A 76 -18.41 -4.50 1.62
C ASP A 76 -17.97 -5.72 2.43
N TRP A 77 -18.28 -5.71 3.72
CA TRP A 77 -17.90 -6.76 4.68
C TRP A 77 -18.69 -8.06 4.50
N GLU A 78 -19.86 -8.03 3.84
CA GLU A 78 -20.65 -9.22 3.49
C GLU A 78 -20.15 -9.84 2.19
N LYS A 79 -19.73 -9.01 1.22
CA LYS A 79 -19.21 -9.46 -0.08
C LYS A 79 -17.72 -9.77 -0.08
N SER A 80 -16.98 -9.36 0.95
CA SER A 80 -15.65 -9.88 1.25
C SER A 80 -15.86 -11.33 1.71
N PRO A 81 -15.82 -12.30 0.77
CA PRO A 81 -16.21 -13.65 1.05
C PRO A 81 -15.23 -14.15 2.11
N GLU A 82 -15.79 -14.57 3.24
CA GLU A 82 -15.08 -15.40 4.20
C GLU A 82 -13.75 -14.81 4.64
N LYS A 83 -13.83 -13.80 5.54
CA LYS A 83 -12.76 -13.25 6.40
C LYS A 83 -11.36 -13.39 5.78
N PRO A 84 -10.62 -12.31 5.46
CA PRO A 84 -9.23 -12.35 4.96
C PRO A 84 -8.29 -13.48 5.47
N ARG A 85 -8.53 -13.96 6.70
CA ARG A 85 -8.13 -15.27 7.23
C ARG A 85 -8.13 -16.46 6.26
N GLU A 86 -9.14 -16.76 5.46
CA GLU A 86 -9.10 -17.98 4.63
C GLU A 86 -7.98 -17.92 3.58
N PHE A 87 -7.89 -16.82 2.84
CA PHE A 87 -6.78 -16.56 1.91
C PHE A 87 -5.43 -16.58 2.62
N VAL A 88 -5.36 -15.96 3.80
CA VAL A 88 -4.14 -15.92 4.61
C VAL A 88 -3.73 -17.33 5.04
N ASP A 89 -4.64 -18.12 5.58
CA ASP A 89 -4.38 -19.47 6.07
C ASP A 89 -3.90 -20.38 4.92
N ASN A 90 -4.53 -20.28 3.75
CA ASN A 90 -4.12 -21.00 2.54
C ASN A 90 -2.70 -20.65 2.08
N TYR A 91 -2.30 -19.38 2.16
CA TYR A 91 -0.94 -18.96 1.82
C TYR A 91 0.07 -19.39 2.87
N LEU A 92 -0.23 -19.20 4.16
CA LEU A 92 0.67 -19.56 5.26
C LEU A 92 0.90 -21.07 5.38
N ALA A 93 -0.08 -21.89 4.99
CA ALA A 93 0.02 -23.34 4.97
C ALA A 93 0.93 -23.90 3.85
N ARG A 94 1.32 -23.09 2.86
CA ARG A 94 2.18 -23.55 1.77
C ARG A 94 3.56 -23.96 2.28
N ASP A 95 4.09 -25.05 1.72
CA ASP A 95 5.44 -25.50 2.00
C ASP A 95 6.46 -24.72 1.14
N TYR A 96 7.24 -23.88 1.81
CA TYR A 96 8.30 -23.06 1.21
C TYR A 96 9.69 -23.54 1.68
N THR A 97 9.80 -24.77 2.19
CA THR A 97 11.08 -25.35 2.62
C THR A 97 12.09 -25.28 1.48
N ASN A 98 13.24 -24.67 1.78
CA ASN A 98 14.35 -24.56 0.87
C ASN A 98 15.58 -25.25 1.49
N PRO A 99 16.01 -26.41 0.96
CA PRO A 99 17.14 -27.16 1.49
C PRO A 99 18.45 -26.36 1.55
N LEU A 100 18.63 -25.38 0.65
CA LEU A 100 19.81 -24.52 0.65
C LEU A 100 19.81 -23.59 1.86
N VAL A 101 18.66 -23.00 2.19
CA VAL A 101 18.55 -22.10 3.34
C VAL A 101 18.58 -22.86 4.66
N GLU A 102 18.02 -24.06 4.74
CA GLU A 102 18.10 -24.90 5.95
C GLU A 102 19.55 -25.26 6.33
N SER A 103 20.47 -25.27 5.37
CA SER A 103 21.90 -25.48 5.62
C SER A 103 22.58 -24.27 6.29
N GLU A 104 22.01 -23.07 6.14
CA GLU A 104 22.53 -21.82 6.69
C GLU A 104 21.76 -21.37 7.95
N ILE A 105 20.43 -21.44 7.91
CA ILE A 105 19.50 -21.03 8.97
C ILE A 105 18.39 -22.09 9.07
N LYS A 106 18.33 -22.77 10.21
CA LYS A 106 17.33 -23.83 10.43
C LYS A 106 15.94 -23.28 10.70
N GLY A 107 14.92 -23.93 10.15
CA GLY A 107 13.51 -23.70 10.46
C GLY A 107 12.93 -22.43 9.84
N VAL A 108 13.49 -21.93 8.74
CA VAL A 108 12.98 -20.74 8.05
C VAL A 108 11.71 -21.11 7.29
N LYS A 109 10.57 -20.57 7.74
CA LYS A 109 9.25 -20.85 7.15
C LYS A 109 8.88 -19.97 5.96
N PHE A 110 9.62 -18.87 5.74
CA PHE A 110 9.33 -17.87 4.71
C PHE A 110 7.94 -17.23 4.81
N ASP A 111 7.40 -17.05 6.02
CA ASP A 111 6.02 -16.57 6.19
C ASP A 111 5.81 -15.16 5.62
N LEU A 112 6.78 -14.25 5.74
CA LEU A 112 6.73 -12.94 5.09
C LEU A 112 6.67 -13.06 3.56
N LEU A 113 7.43 -13.98 2.96
CA LEU A 113 7.42 -14.20 1.51
C LEU A 113 6.06 -14.73 1.04
N LYS A 114 5.44 -15.66 1.80
CA LYS A 114 4.08 -16.12 1.53
C LYS A 114 3.07 -14.97 1.57
N CYS A 115 3.24 -14.03 2.50
CA CYS A 115 2.39 -12.83 2.55
C CYS A 115 2.59 -11.89 1.36
N LEU A 116 3.82 -11.75 0.86
CA LEU A 116 4.09 -11.01 -0.38
C LEU A 116 3.45 -11.70 -1.60
N ASP A 117 3.52 -13.04 -1.68
CA ASP A 117 2.87 -13.79 -2.74
C ASP A 117 1.33 -13.68 -2.68
N LEU A 118 0.76 -13.61 -1.48
CA LEU A 118 -0.67 -13.32 -1.28
C LEU A 118 -1.01 -11.92 -1.81
N TYR A 119 -0.21 -10.91 -1.46
CA TYR A 119 -0.42 -9.53 -1.89
C TYR A 119 -0.41 -9.38 -3.43
N HIS A 120 0.41 -10.17 -4.12
CA HIS A 120 0.51 -10.18 -5.58
C HIS A 120 -0.42 -11.20 -6.28
N SER A 121 -1.29 -11.89 -5.53
CA SER A 121 -2.14 -12.96 -6.06
C SER A 121 -3.25 -12.46 -6.98
N LYS A 122 -3.64 -13.29 -7.95
CA LYS A 122 -4.79 -13.02 -8.84
C LYS A 122 -6.09 -13.10 -8.06
N GLU A 123 -6.12 -13.96 -7.06
CA GLU A 123 -7.22 -14.18 -6.14
C GLU A 123 -7.50 -12.91 -5.33
N LEU A 124 -6.48 -12.29 -4.74
CA LEU A 124 -6.63 -11.01 -4.05
C LEU A 124 -7.05 -9.90 -5.00
N ASP A 125 -6.53 -9.88 -6.23
CA ASP A 125 -6.94 -8.89 -7.23
C ASP A 125 -8.42 -9.02 -7.63
N ALA A 126 -8.87 -10.23 -7.94
CA ALA A 126 -10.28 -10.52 -8.23
C ALA A 126 -11.17 -10.16 -7.04
N GLN A 127 -10.71 -10.46 -5.83
CA GLN A 127 -11.43 -10.14 -4.61
C GLN A 127 -11.53 -8.64 -4.35
N THR A 128 -10.45 -7.90 -4.59
CA THR A 128 -10.42 -6.43 -4.49
C THR A 128 -11.47 -5.82 -5.40
N LYS A 129 -11.57 -6.29 -6.65
CA LYS A 129 -12.58 -5.83 -7.63
C LYS A 129 -14.01 -6.13 -7.21
N LYS A 130 -14.24 -7.21 -6.45
CA LYS A 130 -15.56 -7.66 -6.04
C LYS A 130 -16.06 -6.94 -4.77
N ALA A 131 -15.19 -6.75 -3.78
CA ALA A 131 -15.61 -6.26 -2.45
C ALA A 131 -15.38 -4.76 -2.23
N VAL A 132 -14.42 -4.14 -2.90
CA VAL A 132 -14.11 -2.73 -2.66
C VAL A 132 -15.14 -1.83 -3.34
N ILE A 133 -15.70 -0.90 -2.57
CA ILE A 133 -16.62 0.12 -3.02
C ILE A 133 -15.79 1.30 -3.55
N ASN A 134 -16.13 1.81 -4.73
CA ASN A 134 -15.40 2.90 -5.40
C ASN A 134 -13.87 2.69 -5.41
N PRO A 135 -13.35 1.60 -5.99
CA PRO A 135 -11.96 1.15 -5.81
C PRO A 135 -10.86 2.15 -6.21
N THR A 136 -11.20 3.16 -7.02
CA THR A 136 -10.28 4.20 -7.49
C THR A 136 -10.35 5.49 -6.65
N HIS A 137 -11.31 5.60 -5.73
CA HIS A 137 -11.42 6.73 -4.81
C HIS A 137 -10.49 6.55 -3.61
N THR A 138 -10.23 7.65 -2.93
CA THR A 138 -9.47 7.70 -1.67
C THR A 138 -10.37 8.15 -0.53
N ASP A 139 -9.98 7.82 0.70
CA ASP A 139 -10.72 8.22 1.90
C ASP A 139 -10.91 9.75 1.98
N VAL A 140 -9.86 10.52 1.66
CA VAL A 140 -9.95 11.99 1.64
C VAL A 140 -10.91 12.55 0.59
N GLN A 141 -11.19 11.82 -0.49
CA GLN A 141 -12.15 12.24 -1.52
C GLN A 141 -13.60 12.01 -1.08
N ASP A 142 -13.83 10.95 -0.31
CA ASP A 142 -15.17 10.53 0.11
C ASP A 142 -15.55 11.16 1.46
N TYR A 143 -14.60 11.40 2.37
CA TYR A 143 -14.83 12.07 3.66
C TYR A 143 -15.10 13.58 3.53
N LYS A 144 -14.67 14.21 2.42
CA LYS A 144 -14.84 15.66 2.18
C LYS A 144 -16.20 16.06 1.59
N ARG A 145 -17.18 15.16 1.56
CA ARG A 145 -18.54 15.50 1.09
C ARG A 145 -19.44 15.77 2.30
N PRO A 146 -19.81 17.05 2.56
CA PRO A 146 -20.86 17.37 3.54
C PRO A 146 -22.23 16.84 3.11
#